data_AF-A0A840BQU7-F1
#
_entry.id   AF-A0A840BQU7-F1
#
_cell.length_a   1.000
_cell.length_b   1.000
_cell.length_c   1.000
_cell.angle_alpha   90.00
_cell.angle_beta   90.00
_cell.angle_gamma   90.00
#
_symmetry.space_group_name_H-M   'P 1'
#
loop_
_entity.id
_entity.type
_entity.pdbx_description
1 polymer ?
#
loop_
_entity_poly.entity_id
_entity_poly.type
_entity_poly.pdbx_seq_one_letter_code
_entity_poly.pdbx_strand_id
1 'polypeptide(L)' 'MSTEPKHRARLLVELPAERYRVLSPACRIPRVGDLLVLDQGFTGADGLPMVLTYFPVLGNESEYEATVYESELE' A
#
# COMPACT_ATOMS: atom_id res chain seq x y z
N MET A 1 22.63 -2.59 -2.52
CA MET A 1 21.22 -2.22 -2.28
C MET A 1 20.44 -2.64 -3.50
N SER A 2 19.51 -3.58 -3.39
CA SER A 2 18.77 -4.11 -4.54
C SER A 2 17.84 -3.02 -5.09
N THR A 3 18.10 -2.55 -6.31
CA THR A 3 17.24 -1.61 -7.05
C THR A 3 16.22 -2.39 -7.87
N GLU A 4 15.53 -3.34 -7.25
CA GLU A 4 14.41 -3.98 -7.93
C GLU A 4 13.32 -2.91 -8.17
N PRO A 5 12.75 -2.85 -9.40
CA PRO A 5 11.64 -1.97 -9.66
C PRO A 5 10.49 -2.41 -8.75
N LYS A 6 10.15 -1.56 -7.77
CA LYS A 6 9.01 -1.82 -6.92
C LYS A 6 7.75 -1.63 -7.77
N HIS A 7 6.97 -2.71 -7.87
CA HIS A 7 5.74 -2.74 -8.65
C HIS A 7 4.77 -1.70 -8.09
N ARG A 8 3.99 -1.08 -8.97
CA ARG A 8 3.00 -0.06 -8.57
C ARG A 8 1.60 -0.53 -8.94
N ALA A 9 0.64 -0.14 -8.12
CA ALA A 9 -0.77 -0.41 -8.35
C ALA A 9 -1.61 0.79 -7.96
N ARG A 10 -2.70 1.00 -8.68
CA ARG A 10 -3.67 2.05 -8.34
C ARG A 10 -4.67 1.52 -7.33
N LEU A 11 -4.94 2.31 -6.28
CA LEU A 11 -5.99 1.97 -5.32
C LEU A 11 -7.37 2.18 -5.96
N LEU A 12 -8.13 1.11 -6.17
CA LEU A 12 -9.42 1.17 -6.87
C LEU A 12 -10.63 1.29 -5.93
N VAL A 13 -10.46 0.95 -4.65
CA VAL A 13 -11.53 0.90 -3.65
C VAL A 13 -11.11 1.58 -2.36
N GLU A 14 -12.08 2.06 -1.59
CA GLU A 14 -11.80 2.57 -0.25
C GLU A 14 -11.28 1.46 0.65
N LEU A 15 -10.24 1.76 1.43
CA LEU A 15 -9.68 0.82 2.40
C LEU A 15 -10.38 0.99 3.75
N PRO A 16 -10.85 -0.11 4.35
CA PRO A 16 -11.27 -0.11 5.75
C PRO A 16 -10.15 0.38 6.67
N ALA A 17 -10.52 1.06 7.77
CA ALA A 17 -9.56 1.67 8.70
C ALA A 17 -8.60 0.66 9.34
N GLU A 18 -9.01 -0.60 9.48
CA GLU A 18 -8.18 -1.69 9.98
C GLU A 18 -7.09 -2.16 9.00
N ARG A 19 -7.16 -1.75 7.72
CA ARG A 19 -6.22 -2.17 6.67
C ARG A 19 -5.10 -1.17 6.39
N TYR A 20 -5.07 -0.03 7.08
CA TYR A 20 -3.99 0.94 6.89
C TYR A 20 -3.53 1.56 8.20
N ARG A 21 -2.31 2.08 8.18
CA ARG A 21 -1.74 2.86 9.27
C ARG A 21 -1.14 4.14 8.71
N VAL A 22 -1.64 5.28 9.19
CA VAL A 22 -1.05 6.59 8.90
C VAL A 22 0.22 6.75 9.73
N LEU A 23 1.32 7.15 9.10
CA LEU A 23 2.64 7.15 9.73
C LEU A 23 2.92 8.42 10.57
N SER A 24 2.17 9.51 10.34
CA SER A 24 2.20 10.70 11.20
C SER A 24 0.86 11.46 11.18
N PRO A 25 0.55 12.30 12.19
CA PRO A 25 -0.68 13.11 12.19
C PRO A 25 -0.83 14.10 11.04
N ALA A 26 0.28 14.46 10.38
CA ALA A 26 0.27 15.37 9.24
C ALA A 26 0.03 14.64 7.90
N CYS A 27 0.15 13.31 7.89
CA CYS A 27 -0.06 12.49 6.70
C CYS A 27 -1.55 12.26 6.46
N ARG A 28 -1.94 12.10 5.19
CA ARG A 28 -3.32 11.77 4.81
C ARG A 28 -3.62 10.28 4.91
N ILE A 29 -4.90 9.96 4.93
CA ILE A 29 -5.43 8.59 4.77
C ILE A 29 -5.44 8.16 3.29
N PRO A 30 -5.52 6.85 3.00
CA PRO A 30 -5.66 6.33 1.64
C PRO A 30 -6.89 6.89 0.92
N ARG A 31 -6.77 7.13 -0.39
CA ARG A 31 -7.86 7.55 -1.27
C ARG A 31 -7.86 6.76 -2.55
N VAL A 32 -9.05 6.47 -3.08
CA VAL A 32 -9.20 5.88 -4.42
C VAL A 32 -8.44 6.74 -5.44
N GLY A 33 -7.67 6.07 -6.29
CA GLY A 33 -6.79 6.67 -7.29
C GLY A 33 -5.34 6.84 -6.83
N ASP A 34 -5.02 6.63 -5.55
CA ASP A 34 -3.64 6.68 -5.06
C ASP A 34 -2.78 5.62 -5.76
N LEU A 35 -1.58 6.02 -6.19
CA LEU A 35 -0.60 5.10 -6.77
C LEU A 35 0.29 4.54 -5.66
N LEU A 36 0.08 3.27 -5.32
CA LEU A 36 0.76 2.59 -4.23
C LEU A 36 1.93 1.80 -4.76
N VAL A 37 2.96 1.67 -3.93
CA VAL A 37 4.07 0.77 -4.18
C VAL A 37 3.79 -0.55 -3.47
N LEU A 38 3.92 -1.66 -4.19
CA LEU A 38 3.83 -3.02 -3.67
C LEU A 38 5.19 -3.44 -3.11
N ASP A 39 5.21 -3.99 -1.89
CA ASP A 39 6.46 -4.35 -1.19
C ASP A 39 6.57 -5.86 -0.94
N GLN A 40 5.66 -6.43 -0.15
CA GLN A 40 5.76 -7.81 0.31
C GLN A 40 4.40 -8.52 0.26
N GLY A 41 4.38 -9.69 -0.38
CA GLY A 41 3.23 -10.60 -0.35
C GLY A 41 3.18 -11.45 0.93
N PHE A 42 1.98 -11.71 1.44
CA PHE A 42 1.73 -12.57 2.60
C PHE A 42 0.34 -13.21 2.53
N THR A 43 0.04 -14.12 3.46
CA THR A 43 -1.29 -14.73 3.59
C THR A 43 -2.04 -14.06 4.74
N GLY A 44 -3.23 -13.53 4.45
CA GLY A 44 -4.12 -12.91 5.44
C GLY A 44 -4.67 -13.91 6.46
N ALA A 45 -5.31 -13.40 7.51
CA ALA A 45 -5.91 -14.22 8.57
C ALA A 45 -7.06 -15.12 8.07
N ASP A 46 -7.64 -14.77 6.93
CA ASP A 46 -8.67 -15.54 6.21
C ASP A 46 -8.09 -16.56 5.22
N GLY A 47 -6.76 -16.68 5.13
CA GLY A 47 -6.08 -17.60 4.23
C GLY A 47 -5.92 -17.06 2.79
N LEU A 48 -6.34 -15.83 2.50
CA LEU A 48 -6.24 -15.25 1.17
C LEU A 48 -4.89 -14.55 0.94
N PRO A 49 -4.38 -14.51 -0.31
CA PRO A 49 -3.20 -13.72 -0.64
C PRO A 49 -3.43 -12.24 -0.37
N MET A 50 -2.41 -11.58 0.18
CA MET A 50 -2.40 -10.14 0.45
C MET A 50 -1.03 -9.55 0.12
N VAL A 51 -0.99 -8.23 -0.07
CA VAL A 51 0.22 -7.47 -0.34
C VAL A 51 0.30 -6.26 0.58
N LEU A 52 1.46 -6.04 1.20
CA LEU A 52 1.80 -4.80 1.88
C LEU A 52 2.13 -3.73 0.84
N THR A 53 1.50 -2.57 1.01
CA THR A 53 1.61 -1.44 0.10
C THR A 53 1.85 -0.16 0.89
N TYR A 54 2.39 0.86 0.23
CA TYR A 54 2.55 2.18 0.84
C TYR A 54 2.40 3.28 -0.21
N PHE A 55 1.98 4.45 0.25
CA PHE A 55 1.93 5.64 -0.59
C PHE A 55 3.24 6.42 -0.46
N PRO A 56 4.10 6.44 -1.52
CA PRO A 56 5.41 7.03 -1.44
C PRO A 56 5.35 8.56 -1.43
N VAL A 57 6.19 9.19 -0.61
CA VAL A 57 6.49 10.63 -0.65
C VAL A 57 7.88 10.83 -1.22
N LEU A 58 8.24 12.06 -1.59
CA LEU A 58 9.60 12.43 -1.98
C LEU A 58 10.64 11.90 -0.97
N GLY A 59 11.57 11.07 -1.46
CA GLY A 59 12.61 10.44 -0.63
C GLY A 59 12.24 9.01 -0.20
N ASN A 60 12.59 8.66 1.04
CA ASN A 60 12.31 7.34 1.64
C ASN A 60 11.10 7.37 2.59
N GLU A 61 10.31 8.44 2.54
CA GLU A 61 9.15 8.63 3.41
C GLU A 61 7.87 8.10 2.75
N SER A 62 6.88 7.79 3.57
CA SER A 62 5.56 7.35 3.14
C SER A 62 4.50 8.00 4.02
N GLU A 63 3.31 8.26 3.47
CA GLU A 63 2.22 8.86 4.25
C GLU A 63 1.50 7.81 5.09
N TYR A 64 1.29 6.64 4.48
CA TYR A 64 0.66 5.49 5.11
C TYR A 64 1.18 4.19 4.51
N GLU A 65 1.02 3.13 5.27
CA GLU A 65 1.11 1.74 4.82
C GLU A 65 -0.27 1.10 4.84
N ALA A 66 -0.52 0.13 3.95
CA ALA A 66 -1.79 -0.56 3.84
C ALA A 66 -1.66 -1.98 3.31
N THR A 67 -2.64 -2.82 3.62
CA THR A 67 -2.71 -4.21 3.12
C THR A 67 -3.88 -4.38 2.14
N VAL A 68 -3.61 -5.01 1.00
CA VAL A 68 -4.60 -5.21 -0.10
C VAL A 68 -4.66 -6.67 -0.52
N TYR A 69 -5.80 -7.16 -1.00
CA TYR A 69 -6.00 -8.55 -1.43
C TYR A 69 -5.64 -8.76 -2.90
N GLU A 70 -6.23 -7.95 -3.76
CA GLU A 70 -6.02 -7.97 -5.20
C GLU A 70 -5.48 -6.61 -5.63
N SER A 71 -4.45 -6.61 -6.47
CA SER A 71 -3.88 -5.40 -7.05
C SER A 71 -3.66 -5.65 -8.54
N GLU A 72 -4.25 -4.80 -9.38
CA GLU A 72 -3.91 -4.75 -10.79
C GLU A 72 -2.63 -3.92 -10.96
N LEU A 73 -1.65 -4.48 -11.66
CA LEU A 73 -0.37 -3.81 -11.94
C LEU A 73 -0.59 -2.76 -13.05
N GLU A 74 -0.03 -1.56 -12.87
CA GLU A 74 0.09 -0.56 -13.96
C GLU A 74 1.36 -0.77 -14.79
#